data_AF-A0A2V8XXI2-F1
#
_entry.id   AF-A0A2V8XXI2-F1
#
_cell.length_a   1.000
_cell.length_b   1.000
_cell.length_c   1.000
_cell.angle_alpha   90.00
_cell.angle_beta   90.00
_cell.angle_gamma   90.00
#
_symmetry.space_group_name_H-M   'P 1'
#
loop_
_entity.id
_entity.type
_entity.pdbx_description
1 polymer ?
#
loop_
_entity_poly.entity_id
_entity_poly.type
_entity_poly.pdbx_seq_one_letter_code
_entity_poly.pdbx_strand_id
1 'polypeptide(L)'
;MSNGTTPAPESSSASNLALLIFRVACSLPVLYHGSAILFGAFGGPGPENFAKYAHAPVIVGYLVGLAQFAGGLAILLGAMQRIGSVCVIIVMIGAIYLVHLPHGFDIGKGGMEFALTVLLVAVGLLVTGPGSYSLRGVLPGGLKKL
;
A
#
# COMPACT_ATOMS: atom_id res chain seq x y z
N MET A 1 6.09 -43.39 -17.18
CA MET A 1 6.16 -42.14 -17.96
C MET A 1 6.15 -40.99 -16.95
N SER A 2 7.27 -40.30 -16.78
CA SER A 2 7.42 -39.17 -15.84
C SER A 2 6.87 -37.90 -16.51
N ASN A 3 5.77 -37.34 -15.99
CA ASN A 3 5.28 -36.04 -16.43
C ASN A 3 6.22 -34.96 -15.90
N GLY A 4 7.21 -34.58 -16.74
CA GLY A 4 8.07 -33.44 -16.51
C GLY A 4 7.27 -32.14 -16.64
N THR A 5 6.60 -31.73 -15.58
CA THR A 5 6.18 -30.34 -15.43
C THR A 5 7.43 -29.55 -15.05
N THR A 6 8.04 -28.86 -16.02
CA THR A 6 9.07 -27.86 -15.72
C THR A 6 8.45 -26.82 -14.78
N PRO A 7 8.97 -26.63 -13.56
CA PRO A 7 8.50 -25.55 -12.70
C PRO A 7 8.73 -24.22 -13.44
N ALA A 8 7.78 -23.29 -13.28
CA ALA A 8 7.95 -21.93 -13.80
C ALA A 8 9.30 -21.37 -13.32
N PRO A 9 10.00 -20.58 -14.15
CA PRO A 9 11.32 -20.07 -13.79
C PRO A 9 11.23 -19.31 -12.46
N GLU A 10 12.04 -19.71 -11.48
CA GLU A 10 12.16 -18.97 -10.24
C GLU A 10 12.63 -17.55 -10.56
N SER A 11 11.94 -16.55 -10.01
CA SER A 11 12.33 -15.14 -10.15
C SER A 11 13.78 -14.95 -9.67
N SER A 12 14.60 -14.23 -10.44
CA SER A 12 16.00 -13.99 -10.10
C SER A 12 16.15 -13.22 -8.77
N SER A 13 17.29 -13.38 -8.08
CA SER A 13 17.58 -12.64 -6.84
C SER A 13 17.47 -11.12 -7.03
N ALA A 14 17.88 -10.60 -8.19
CA ALA A 14 17.74 -9.18 -8.54
C ALA A 14 16.27 -8.75 -8.64
N SER A 15 15.40 -9.57 -9.24
CA SER A 15 13.96 -9.29 -9.33
C SER A 15 13.32 -9.27 -7.94
N ASN A 16 13.70 -10.21 -7.07
CA ASN A 16 13.21 -10.25 -5.69
C ASN A 16 13.67 -9.04 -4.86
N LEU A 17 14.91 -8.59 -5.06
CA LEU A 17 15.42 -7.38 -4.43
C LEU A 17 14.67 -6.14 -4.91
N ALA A 18 14.39 -6.03 -6.21
CA ALA A 18 13.58 -4.93 -6.76
C ALA A 18 12.18 -4.90 -6.13
N LEU A 19 11.52 -6.06 -5.98
CA LEU A 19 10.22 -6.15 -5.31
C LEU A 19 10.29 -5.72 -3.84
N LEU A 20 11.37 -6.03 -3.12
CA LEU A 20 11.56 -5.53 -1.75
C LEU A 20 11.70 -4.00 -1.73
N ILE A 21 12.50 -3.43 -2.65
CA ILE A 21 12.68 -1.98 -2.77
C ILE A 21 11.34 -1.30 -3.05
N PHE A 22 10.54 -1.82 -3.99
CA PHE A 22 9.21 -1.27 -4.28
C PHE A 22 8.24 -1.38 -3.11
N ARG A 23 8.29 -2.48 -2.33
CA ARG A 23 7.51 -2.60 -1.09
C ARG A 23 7.89 -1.52 -0.10
N VAL A 24 9.19 -1.30 0.14
CA VAL A 24 9.65 -0.24 1.05
C VAL A 24 9.21 1.14 0.55
N ALA A 25 9.43 1.44 -0.73
CA ALA A 25 9.06 2.71 -1.35
C ALA A 25 7.55 2.99 -1.27
N CYS A 26 6.71 1.97 -1.49
CA CYS A 26 5.26 2.09 -1.37
C CYS A 26 4.81 2.23 0.08
N SER A 27 5.38 1.45 0.99
CA SER A 27 4.90 1.33 2.37
C SER A 27 5.29 2.50 3.26
N LEU A 28 6.49 3.06 3.14
CA LEU A 28 6.94 4.15 4.01
C LEU A 28 5.98 5.36 4.04
N PRO A 29 5.56 5.94 2.89
CA PRO A 29 4.66 7.09 2.92
C PRO A 29 3.28 6.75 3.48
N VAL A 30 2.69 5.61 3.10
CA VAL A 30 1.36 5.22 3.61
C VAL A 30 1.40 4.81 5.08
N LEU A 31 2.53 4.30 5.59
CA LEU A 31 2.71 4.06 7.02
C LEU A 31 2.81 5.38 7.78
N TYR A 32 3.56 6.34 7.25
CA TYR A 32 3.64 7.68 7.82
C TYR A 32 2.25 8.35 7.87
N HIS A 33 1.56 8.46 6.73
CA HIS A 33 0.23 9.08 6.67
C HIS A 33 -0.84 8.26 7.42
N GLY A 34 -0.80 6.94 7.32
CA GLY A 34 -1.70 6.04 8.05
C GLY A 34 -1.55 6.19 9.55
N SER A 35 -0.31 6.28 10.06
CA SER A 35 -0.07 6.51 11.50
C SER A 35 -0.48 7.92 11.95
N ALA A 36 -0.29 8.93 11.10
CA ALA A 36 -0.73 10.30 11.35
C ALA A 36 -2.26 10.41 11.44
N ILE A 37 -2.98 9.67 10.59
CA ILE A 37 -4.45 9.64 10.58
C ILE A 37 -4.99 8.73 11.69
N LEU A 38 -4.41 7.56 11.91
CA LEU A 38 -4.97 6.56 12.83
C LEU A 38 -4.64 6.85 14.29
N PHE A 39 -3.45 7.39 14.56
CA PHE A 39 -2.92 7.57 15.92
C PHE A 39 -2.58 9.03 16.25
N GLY A 40 -2.73 9.97 15.31
CA GLY A 40 -2.22 11.34 15.49
C GLY A 40 -0.68 11.41 15.55
N ALA A 41 0.01 10.37 15.08
CA ALA A 41 1.46 10.31 15.13
C ALA A 41 2.10 11.45 14.31
N PHE A 42 3.31 11.86 14.68
CA PHE A 42 4.07 12.92 13.99
C PHE A 42 3.34 14.27 13.92
N GLY A 43 2.45 14.56 14.87
CA GLY A 43 1.61 15.76 14.84
C GLY A 43 0.46 15.67 13.81
N GLY A 44 0.13 14.44 13.40
CA GLY A 44 -0.95 14.15 12.46
C GLY A 44 -2.34 14.49 13.00
N PRO A 45 -3.35 14.54 12.11
CA PRO A 45 -4.68 15.02 12.47
C PRO A 45 -5.42 14.10 13.46
N GLY A 46 -5.07 12.81 13.51
CA GLY A 46 -5.94 11.81 14.11
C GLY A 46 -7.25 11.61 13.32
N PRO A 47 -8.06 10.61 13.68
CA PRO A 47 -9.19 10.19 12.86
C PRO A 47 -10.31 11.24 12.86
N GLU A 48 -10.52 11.95 13.96
CA GLU A 48 -11.56 12.97 14.09
C GLU A 48 -11.27 14.20 13.25
N ASN A 49 -10.04 14.74 13.30
CA ASN A 49 -9.73 15.93 12.53
C ASN A 49 -9.55 15.60 11.04
N PHE A 50 -9.08 14.40 10.71
CA PHE A 50 -9.07 13.94 9.31
C PHE A 50 -10.49 13.87 8.76
N ALA A 51 -11.43 13.29 9.50
CA ALA A 51 -12.82 13.18 9.06
C ALA A 51 -13.48 14.56 8.89
N LYS A 52 -13.20 15.51 9.80
CA LYS A 52 -13.64 16.92 9.65
C LYS A 52 -13.07 17.56 8.39
N TYR A 53 -11.77 17.40 8.14
CA TYR A 53 -11.12 17.91 6.92
C TYR A 53 -11.73 17.31 5.65
N ALA A 54 -12.00 16.00 5.66
CA ALA A 54 -12.60 15.29 4.54
C ALA A 54 -14.12 15.49 4.42
N HIS A 55 -14.74 16.30 5.29
CA HIS A 55 -16.20 16.47 5.39
C HIS A 55 -16.95 15.13 5.45
N ALA A 56 -16.41 14.18 6.22
CA ALA A 56 -16.88 12.80 6.29
C ALA A 56 -17.17 12.38 7.75
N PRO A 57 -17.96 11.31 7.96
CA PRO A 57 -18.13 10.71 9.28
C PRO A 57 -16.79 10.22 9.85
N VAL A 58 -16.61 10.28 11.17
CA VAL A 58 -15.38 9.86 11.88
C VAL A 58 -14.92 8.44 11.51
N ILE A 59 -15.86 7.52 11.25
CA ILE A 59 -15.53 6.16 10.82
C ILE A 59 -14.68 6.14 9.54
N VAL A 60 -14.83 7.10 8.64
CA VAL A 60 -14.00 7.22 7.43
C VAL A 60 -12.55 7.52 7.80
N GLY A 61 -12.30 8.35 8.80
CA GLY A 61 -10.94 8.61 9.30
C GLY A 61 -10.28 7.35 9.83
N TYR A 62 -10.99 6.54 10.62
CA TYR A 62 -10.49 5.24 11.07
C TYR A 62 -10.24 4.27 9.92
N LEU A 63 -11.17 4.15 8.98
CA LEU A 63 -11.03 3.23 7.84
C LEU A 63 -9.85 3.62 6.93
N VAL A 64 -9.69 4.91 6.62
CA VAL A 64 -8.58 5.41 5.80
C VAL A 64 -7.25 5.25 6.53
N GLY A 65 -7.17 5.62 7.81
CA GLY A 65 -5.98 5.43 8.63
C GLY A 65 -5.57 3.96 8.74
N LEU A 66 -6.53 3.08 9.00
CA LEU A 66 -6.31 1.63 9.09
C LEU A 66 -5.90 1.03 7.76
N ALA A 67 -6.56 1.39 6.66
CA ALA A 67 -6.22 0.91 5.32
C ALA A 67 -4.80 1.30 4.92
N GLN A 68 -4.37 2.53 5.21
CA GLN A 68 -3.00 2.97 4.94
C GLN A 68 -1.98 2.31 5.86
N PHE A 69 -2.24 2.27 7.16
CA PHE A 69 -1.30 1.72 8.13
C PHE A 69 -1.18 0.20 8.04
N ALA A 70 -2.28 -0.53 8.19
CA ALA A 70 -2.28 -1.99 8.13
C ALA A 70 -1.99 -2.49 6.71
N GLY A 71 -2.49 -1.80 5.68
CA GLY A 71 -2.17 -2.12 4.28
C GLY A 71 -0.69 -1.88 3.97
N GLY A 72 -0.12 -0.77 4.46
CA GLY A 72 1.30 -0.48 4.37
C GLY A 72 2.17 -1.53 5.06
N LEU A 73 1.78 -2.01 6.25
CA LEU A 73 2.48 -3.08 6.95
C LEU A 73 2.40 -4.41 6.19
N ALA A 74 1.20 -4.77 5.70
CA ALA A 74 1.00 -5.98 4.92
C ALA A 74 1.88 -5.99 3.66
N ILE A 75 1.95 -4.85 2.95
CA ILE A 75 2.85 -4.66 1.81
C ILE A 75 4.31 -4.76 2.27
N LEU A 76 4.73 -4.06 3.32
CA LEU A 76 6.13 -4.01 3.73
C LEU A 76 6.67 -5.41 4.06
N LEU A 77 5.91 -6.15 4.87
CA LEU A 77 6.26 -7.49 5.31
C LEU A 77 6.12 -8.53 4.18
N GLY A 78 5.40 -8.20 3.11
CA GLY A 78 5.03 -9.13 2.06
C GLY A 78 4.10 -10.26 2.56
N ALA A 79 3.34 -9.99 3.62
CA ALA A 79 2.36 -10.89 4.22
C ALA A 79 0.96 -10.29 4.00
N MET A 80 0.05 -11.03 3.35
CA MET A 80 -1.22 -10.47 2.87
C MET A 80 -1.03 -9.25 1.93
N GLN A 81 0.09 -9.26 1.19
CA GLN A 81 0.53 -8.21 0.28
C GLN A 81 -0.59 -7.71 -0.64
N ARG A 82 -1.33 -8.62 -1.27
CA ARG A 82 -2.36 -8.28 -2.26
C ARG A 82 -3.51 -7.54 -1.61
N ILE A 83 -3.93 -7.96 -0.42
CA ILE A 83 -4.95 -7.25 0.36
C ILE A 83 -4.44 -5.85 0.70
N GLY A 84 -3.19 -5.75 1.19
CA GLY A 84 -2.56 -4.47 1.48
C GLY A 84 -2.51 -3.54 0.25
N SER A 85 -2.11 -4.06 -0.91
CA SER A 85 -2.10 -3.33 -2.17
C SER A 85 -3.48 -2.83 -2.56
N VAL A 86 -4.54 -3.65 -2.45
CA VAL A 86 -5.91 -3.22 -2.75
C VAL A 86 -6.35 -2.09 -1.81
N CYS A 87 -6.07 -2.20 -0.51
CA CYS A 87 -6.38 -1.14 0.46
C CYS A 87 -5.69 0.18 0.08
N VAL A 88 -4.39 0.13 -0.21
CA VAL A 88 -3.62 1.32 -0.60
C VAL A 88 -4.13 1.90 -1.93
N ILE A 89 -4.44 1.06 -2.93
CA ILE A 89 -4.99 1.50 -4.22
C ILE A 89 -6.30 2.28 -4.01
N ILE A 90 -7.24 1.75 -3.24
CA ILE A 90 -8.53 2.40 -2.97
C ILE A 90 -8.31 3.75 -2.29
N VAL A 91 -7.43 3.82 -1.29
CA VAL A 91 -7.15 5.08 -0.60
C VAL A 91 -6.48 6.09 -1.53
N MET A 92 -5.51 5.68 -2.35
CA MET A 92 -4.83 6.59 -3.28
C MET A 92 -5.77 7.13 -4.35
N ILE A 93 -6.70 6.31 -4.87
CA ILE A 93 -7.75 6.78 -5.77
C ILE A 93 -8.59 7.88 -5.09
N GLY A 94 -9.07 7.62 -3.86
CA GLY A 94 -9.83 8.61 -3.10
C GLY A 94 -9.03 9.90 -2.83
N ALA A 95 -7.77 9.78 -2.41
CA ALA A 95 -6.89 10.92 -2.15
C ALA A 95 -6.64 11.75 -3.42
N ILE A 96 -6.41 11.09 -4.56
CA ILE A 96 -6.26 11.77 -5.84
C ILE A 96 -7.51 12.57 -6.17
N TYR A 97 -8.68 11.93 -6.22
CA TYR A 97 -9.90 12.61 -6.68
C TYR A 97 -10.39 13.69 -5.73
N LEU A 98 -10.30 13.45 -4.41
CA LEU A 98 -10.91 14.32 -3.41
C LEU A 98 -9.98 15.42 -2.91
N VAL A 99 -8.67 15.19 -2.95
CA VAL A 99 -7.70 16.12 -2.36
C VAL A 99 -6.77 16.71 -3.42
N HIS A 100 -6.12 15.88 -4.23
CA HIS A 100 -4.98 16.35 -5.03
C HIS A 100 -5.33 16.81 -6.45
N LEU A 101 -6.36 16.23 -7.07
CA LEU A 101 -6.74 16.54 -8.45
C LEU A 101 -7.08 18.03 -8.68
N PRO A 102 -7.77 18.74 -7.76
CA PRO A 102 -8.00 20.19 -7.88
C PRO A 102 -6.71 21.03 -7.94
N HIS A 103 -5.60 20.51 -7.42
CA HIS A 103 -4.30 21.18 -7.41
C HIS A 103 -3.43 20.84 -8.62
N GLY A 104 -3.92 19.99 -9.54
CA GLY A 104 -3.19 19.55 -10.72
C GLY A 104 -2.10 18.51 -10.39
N PHE A 105 -1.05 18.44 -11.20
CA PHE A 105 0.00 17.42 -11.06
C PHE A 105 1.07 17.78 -10.02
N ASP A 106 1.54 19.02 -10.03
CA ASP A 106 2.70 19.53 -9.27
C ASP A 106 2.57 19.36 -7.75
N ILE A 107 3.42 18.51 -7.16
CA ILE A 107 3.45 18.26 -5.72
C ILE A 107 3.70 19.53 -4.88
N GLY A 108 4.45 20.51 -5.41
CA GLY A 108 4.73 21.78 -4.74
C GLY A 108 3.48 22.64 -4.51
N LYS A 109 2.40 22.35 -5.25
CA LYS A 109 1.08 22.99 -5.12
C LYS A 109 0.07 22.11 -4.37
N GLY A 110 0.52 20.96 -3.84
CA GLY A 110 -0.36 19.93 -3.29
C GLY A 110 -0.98 19.02 -4.35
N GLY A 111 -0.41 18.95 -5.55
CA GLY A 111 -0.89 18.14 -6.67
C GLY A 111 -0.70 16.63 -6.51
N MET A 112 -1.19 15.89 -7.50
CA MET A 112 -1.38 14.44 -7.43
C MET A 112 -0.17 13.57 -7.78
N GLU A 113 0.96 14.15 -8.21
CA GLU A 113 2.15 13.42 -8.69
C GLU A 113 2.59 12.30 -7.75
N PHE A 114 2.69 12.58 -6.44
CA PHE A 114 3.14 11.59 -5.46
C PHE A 114 2.08 10.51 -5.20
N ALA A 115 0.82 10.91 -5.04
CA ALA A 115 -0.29 9.97 -4.82
C ALA A 115 -0.46 9.02 -6.01
N LEU A 116 -0.31 9.54 -7.24
CA LEU A 116 -0.32 8.74 -8.46
C LEU A 116 0.86 7.77 -8.51
N THR A 117 2.05 8.22 -8.11
CA THR A 117 3.25 7.36 -8.05
C THR A 117 3.02 6.18 -7.10
N VAL A 118 2.55 6.44 -5.87
CA VAL A 118 2.25 5.39 -4.89
C VAL A 118 1.15 4.44 -5.40
N LEU A 119 0.11 4.97 -6.05
CA LEU A 119 -0.94 4.18 -6.68
C LEU A 119 -0.37 3.18 -7.70
N LEU A 120 0.46 3.66 -8.63
CA LEU A 120 1.03 2.81 -9.69
C LEU A 120 1.99 1.75 -9.12
N VAL A 121 2.79 2.10 -8.11
CA VAL A 121 3.64 1.11 -7.42
C VAL A 121 2.78 0.06 -6.73
N ALA A 122 1.70 0.46 -6.04
CA ALA A 122 0.78 -0.48 -5.39
C ALA A 122 0.09 -1.42 -6.39
N VAL A 123 -0.30 -0.92 -7.57
CA VAL A 123 -0.84 -1.74 -8.67
C VAL A 123 0.20 -2.73 -9.18
N GLY A 124 1.44 -2.29 -9.40
CA GLY A 124 2.52 -3.19 -9.80
C GLY A 124 2.72 -4.32 -8.79
N LEU A 125 2.79 -3.99 -7.51
CA LEU A 125 2.94 -4.95 -6.41
C LEU A 125 1.75 -5.91 -6.26
N LEU A 126 0.53 -5.47 -6.58
CA LEU A 126 -0.67 -6.33 -6.61
C LEU A 126 -0.51 -7.42 -7.67
N VAL A 127 -0.01 -7.05 -8.86
CA VAL A 127 0.16 -7.97 -9.99
C VAL A 127 1.34 -8.92 -9.77
N THR A 128 2.50 -8.41 -9.34
CA THR A 128 3.72 -9.21 -9.20
C THR A 128 3.72 -10.09 -7.95
N GLY A 129 3.06 -9.66 -6.87
CA GLY A 129 3.18 -10.27 -5.55
C GLY A 129 4.47 -9.87 -4.81
N PRO A 130 4.75 -10.49 -3.64
CA PRO A 130 5.71 -10.00 -2.66
C PRO A 130 7.17 -10.44 -2.88
N GLY A 131 7.44 -11.38 -3.80
CA GLY A 131 8.77 -11.96 -3.99
C GLY A 131 9.25 -12.85 -2.84
N SER A 132 10.49 -13.32 -2.92
CA SER A 132 11.09 -14.28 -1.99
C SER A 132 11.48 -13.67 -0.63
N TYR A 133 11.82 -12.37 -0.58
CA TYR A 133 12.11 -11.65 0.66
C TYR A 133 10.84 -11.24 1.42
N SER A 134 9.92 -12.18 1.66
CA SER A 134 8.63 -11.90 2.29
C SER A 134 8.32 -12.85 3.43
N LEU A 135 7.53 -12.37 4.39
CA LEU A 135 7.06 -13.18 5.52
C LEU A 135 5.85 -14.05 5.16
N ARG A 136 5.48 -14.14 3.88
CA ARG A 136 4.41 -15.00 3.36
C ARG A 136 4.53 -16.46 3.85
N GLY A 137 5.75 -16.96 3.97
CA GLY A 137 6.02 -18.34 4.40
C GLY A 137 5.44 -18.68 5.78
N VAL A 138 5.29 -17.68 6.66
CA VAL A 138 4.79 -17.80 8.03
C VAL A 138 3.27 -17.92 8.10
N LEU A 139 2.55 -17.49 7.05
CA LEU A 139 1.09 -17.50 7.05
C LEU A 139 0.49 -18.92 6.91
N PRO A 140 -0.70 -19.18 7.47
CA PRO A 140 -1.46 -20.41 7.20
C PRO A 140 -1.74 -20.58 5.71
N GLY A 141 -1.89 -21.82 5.24
CA GLY A 141 -1.94 -22.15 3.81
C GLY A 141 -2.88 -21.30 2.95
N GLY A 142 -4.11 -21.05 3.41
CA GLY A 142 -5.09 -20.23 2.68
C GLY A 142 -4.68 -18.77 2.52
N LEU A 143 -3.94 -18.22 3.49
CA LEU A 143 -3.49 -16.83 3.51
C LEU A 143 -2.23 -16.59 2.67
N LYS A 144 -1.48 -17.64 2.30
CA LYS A 144 -0.26 -17.53 1.48
C LYS A 144 -0.52 -16.98 0.07
N LYS A 145 -1.75 -17.09 -0.42
CA LYS A 145 -2.16 -16.61 -1.75
C LYS A 145 -2.54 -15.12 -1.76
N LEU A 146 -2.77 -14.56 -0.57
CA LEU A 146 -3.12 -13.17 -0.33
C LEU A 146 -1.84 -12.34 -0.13
#